data_AF-A0AAV1XIP8-F1
#
_entry.id   AF-A0AAV1XIP8-F1
#
_cell.length_a   1.000
_cell.length_b   1.000
_cell.length_c   1.000
_cell.angle_alpha   90.00
_cell.angle_beta   90.00
_cell.angle_gamma   90.00
#
_symmetry.space_group_name_H-M   'P 1'
#
loop_
_entity.id
_entity.type
_entity.pdbx_description
1 polymer ?
#
loop_
_entity_poly.entity_id
_entity_poly.type
_entity_poly.pdbx_seq_one_letter_code
_entity_poly.pdbx_strand_id
1 'polypeptide(L)' 'MYYRYVGSLTTPPCKQGITWNILGKVRTLSKKQLELLKAPLDPECKHNARPIQSLNGRKIEMYYKPKHAQGAQAKEGSG' A
#
# COMPACT_ATOMS: atom_id res chain seq x y z
N MET A 1 -2.19 7.72 6.81
CA MET A 1 -0.75 7.46 6.69
C MET A 1 -0.52 6.44 5.59
N TYR A 2 0.50 6.61 4.76
CA TYR A 2 0.95 5.63 3.77
C TYR A 2 2.47 5.74 3.56
N TYR A 3 3.09 4.64 3.13
CA TYR A 3 4.50 4.57 2.77
C TYR A 3 4.65 4.59 1.25
N ARG A 4 5.68 5.27 0.76
CA ARG A 4 5.99 5.33 -0.67
C ARG A 4 7.45 4.97 -0.90
N TYR A 5 7.71 4.14 -1.90
CA TYR A 5 9.07 3.81 -2.32
C TYR A 5 9.08 3.35 -3.79
N VAL A 6 10.25 3.44 -4.44
CA VAL A 6 10.46 2.87 -5.77
C VAL A 6 11.00 1.45 -5.63
N GLY A 7 10.32 0.50 -6.27
CA GLY A 7 10.64 -0.93 -6.22
C GLY A 7 10.45 -1.62 -7.56
N SER A 8 10.09 -2.89 -7.51
CA SER A 8 9.86 -3.73 -8.68
C SER A 8 8.45 -4.32 -8.70
N LEU A 9 8.09 -4.94 -9.82
CA LEU A 9 7.03 -5.96 -9.83
C LEU A 9 7.39 -7.11 -8.87
N THR A 10 6.37 -7.73 -8.28
CA THR A 10 6.50 -8.92 -7.42
C THR A 10 6.36 -10.23 -8.20
N THR A 11 6.15 -10.14 -9.50
CA THR A 11 6.09 -11.26 -10.45
C THR A 11 7.14 -11.06 -11.55
N PRO A 12 7.65 -12.14 -12.18
CA PRO A 12 8.50 -12.03 -13.36
C PRO A 12 7.86 -11.14 -14.44
N PRO A 13 8.62 -10.28 -15.12
CA PRO A 13 10.09 -10.18 -15.14
C PRO A 13 10.69 -9.29 -14.03
N CYS A 14 9.98 -9.03 -12.93
CA CYS A 14 10.49 -8.26 -11.79
C CYS A 14 10.99 -6.85 -12.18
N LYS A 15 10.35 -6.22 -13.18
CA LYS A 15 10.75 -4.90 -13.71
C LYS A 15 10.80 -3.86 -12.60
N GLN A 16 11.89 -3.09 -12.55
CA GLN A 16 12.12 -2.02 -11.58
C GLN A 16 11.46 -0.68 -11.98
N GLY A 17 11.56 0.33 -11.11
CA GLY A 17 11.02 1.67 -11.37
C GLY A 17 9.55 1.82 -10.98
N ILE A 18 8.97 0.83 -10.29
CA ILE A 18 7.55 0.86 -9.88
C ILE A 18 7.41 1.69 -8.61
N THR A 19 6.59 2.73 -8.64
CA THR A 19 6.23 3.48 -7.43
C THR A 19 5.17 2.71 -6.65
N TRP A 20 5.54 2.22 -5.46
CA TRP A 20 4.61 1.59 -4.52
C TRP A 20 4.03 2.61 -3.56
N ASN A 21 2.72 2.53 -3.30
CA ASN A 21 2.05 3.25 -2.21
C ASN A 21 1.38 2.23 -1.29
N ILE A 22 1.92 2.04 -0.08
CA ILE A 22 1.44 1.07 0.89
C ILE A 22 0.63 1.80 1.97
N LEU A 23 -0.65 1.48 2.09
CA LEU A 23 -1.52 2.08 3.11
C LEU A 23 -1.04 1.68 4.51
N GLY A 24 -0.84 2.66 5.39
CA GLY A 24 -0.43 2.40 6.78
C GLY A 24 -1.58 1.90 7.67
N LYS A 25 -2.83 2.06 7.24
CA LYS A 25 -3.99 1.49 7.97
C LYS A 25 -4.31 0.11 7.43
N VAL A 26 -4.12 -0.91 8.27
CA VAL A 26 -4.49 -2.29 7.98
C VAL A 26 -6.01 -2.39 7.78
N ARG A 27 -6.40 -3.16 6.76
CA ARG A 27 -7.80 -3.48 6.45
C ARG A 27 -8.10 -4.91 6.84
N THR A 28 -9.37 -5.17 7.16
CA THR A 28 -9.85 -6.48 7.56
C THR A 28 -10.45 -7.20 6.36
N LEU A 29 -10.30 -8.53 6.36
CA LEU A 29 -10.93 -9.45 5.43
C LEU A 29 -11.49 -10.61 6.27
N SER A 30 -12.72 -11.06 5.98
CA SER A 30 -13.28 -12.21 6.69
C SER A 30 -12.61 -13.52 6.25
N LYS A 31 -12.61 -14.53 7.12
CA LYS A 31 -12.10 -15.88 6.78
C LYS A 31 -12.82 -16.44 5.54
N LYS A 32 -14.15 -16.32 5.47
CA LYS A 32 -14.94 -16.78 4.32
C LYS A 32 -14.49 -16.14 3.00
N GLN A 33 -14.23 -14.83 3.00
CA GLN A 33 -13.73 -14.15 1.79
C GLN A 33 -12.33 -14.64 1.40
N LEU A 34 -11.45 -14.87 2.38
CA LEU A 34 -10.11 -15.41 2.13
C LEU A 34 -10.16 -16.81 1.51
N GLU A 35 -11.01 -17.69 2.03
CA GLU A 35 -11.19 -19.04 1.47
C GLU A 35 -11.73 -18.98 0.04
N LEU A 36 -12.75 -18.15 -0.23
CA LEU A 36 -13.29 -17.98 -1.57
C LEU A 36 -12.26 -17.44 -2.57
N LEU A 37 -11.35 -16.56 -2.13
CA LEU A 37 -10.28 -16.04 -2.96
C LEU A 37 -9.24 -17.11 -3.30
N LYS A 38 -8.98 -18.05 -2.38
CA LYS A 38 -7.95 -19.11 -2.53
C LYS A 38 -8.47 -20.38 -3.19
N ALA A 39 -9.77 -20.68 -3.06
CA ALA A 39 -10.37 -21.90 -3.56
C ALA A 39 -10.10 -22.21 -5.05
N PRO A 40 -10.16 -21.23 -5.98
CA PRO A 40 -9.95 -21.51 -7.41
C PRO A 40 -8.47 -21.55 -7.83
N LEU A 41 -7.53 -21.30 -6.91
CA LEU A 41 -6.10 -21.25 -7.26
C LEU A 41 -5.48 -22.65 -7.27
N ASP A 42 -4.58 -22.87 -8.23
CA ASP A 42 -3.72 -24.04 -8.24
C ASP A 42 -2.93 -24.16 -6.92
N PRO A 43 -2.59 -25.39 -6.47
CA PRO A 43 -1.87 -25.61 -5.21
C PRO A 43 -0.62 -24.74 -5.06
N GLU A 44 0.16 -24.56 -6.12
CA GLU A 44 1.38 -23.72 -6.11
C GLU A 44 1.07 -22.24 -5.89
N CYS A 45 -0.12 -21.79 -6.27
CA CYS A 45 -0.56 -20.40 -6.17
C CYS A 45 -1.25 -20.05 -4.84
N LYS A 46 -1.54 -21.04 -3.97
CA LYS A 46 -2.18 -20.79 -2.66
C LYS A 46 -1.33 -19.93 -1.72
N HIS A 47 -0.01 -19.90 -1.95
CA HIS A 47 0.98 -19.10 -1.23
C HIS A 47 1.80 -18.24 -2.20
N ASN A 48 1.12 -17.44 -3.03
CA ASN A 48 1.73 -16.64 -4.10
C ASN A 48 2.42 -15.33 -3.65
N ALA A 49 2.70 -15.14 -2.36
CA ALA A 49 3.40 -13.97 -1.88
C ALA A 49 4.91 -14.12 -2.10
N ARG A 50 5.50 -13.26 -2.95
CA ARG A 50 6.96 -13.20 -3.13
C ARG A 50 7.65 -12.93 -1.78
N PRO A 51 8.75 -13.64 -1.43
CA PRO A 51 9.50 -13.37 -0.21
C PRO A 51 10.01 -11.93 -0.11
N ILE A 52 10.21 -11.46 1.12
CA ILE A 52 10.77 -10.13 1.39
C ILE A 52 12.14 -10.01 0.72
N GLN A 53 12.39 -8.85 0.10
CA GLN A 53 13.64 -8.54 -0.58
C GLN A 53 14.42 -7.50 0.22
N SER A 54 15.76 -7.57 0.18
CA SER A 54 16.63 -6.63 0.89
C SER A 54 16.38 -5.18 0.49
N LEU A 55 16.49 -4.25 1.44
CA LEU A 55 16.19 -2.84 1.17
C LEU A 55 17.18 -2.18 0.19
N ASN A 56 18.43 -2.65 0.15
CA ASN A 56 19.49 -2.17 -0.76
C ASN A 56 19.63 -0.64 -0.77
N GLY A 57 19.55 0.00 0.40
CA GLY A 57 19.67 1.46 0.53
C GLY A 57 18.50 2.27 -0.01
N ARG A 58 17.41 1.64 -0.45
CA ARG A 58 16.23 2.36 -0.98
C ARG A 58 15.61 3.24 0.11
N LYS A 59 15.35 4.50 -0.25
CA LYS A 59 14.60 5.44 0.60
C LYS A 59 13.13 5.06 0.64
N ILE A 60 12.56 5.03 1.84
CA ILE A 60 11.12 4.87 2.08
C ILE A 60 10.60 6.18 2.65
N GLU A 61 9.61 6.76 1.99
CA GLU A 61 8.95 7.99 2.41
C GLU A 61 7.66 7.64 3.15
N MET A 62 7.37 8.38 4.22
CA MET A 62 6.16 8.20 5.01
C MET A 62 5.33 9.48 4.96
N TYR A 63 4.07 9.35 4.57
CA TYR A 63 3.14 10.46 4.48
C TYR A 63 2.03 10.29 5.50
N TYR A 64 1.94 11.24 6.44
CA TYR A 64 0.81 11.33 7.37
C TYR A 64 -0.34 12.11 6.71
N LYS A 65 -1.57 11.65 6.90
CA LYS A 65 -2.76 12.46 6.59
C LYS A 65 -3.26 12.99 7.94
N PRO A 66 -3.17 14.30 8.22
CA PRO A 66 -3.77 14.85 9.41
C PRO A 66 -5.26 14.53 9.42
N LYS A 67 -5.77 14.08 10.57
CA LYS A 67 -7.21 14.01 10.78
C LYS A 67 -7.67 15.46 10.98
N HIS A 68 -8.45 15.97 10.03
CA HIS A 68 -9.05 17.31 9.97
C HIS A 68 -8.13 18.45 9.50
N ALA A 69 -8.08 18.68 8.18
CA ALA A 69 -8.17 20.03 7.64
C ALA A 69 -9.66 20.30 7.38
N GLN A 70 -10.42 20.56 8.43
CA GLN A 70 -11.80 21.00 8.38
C GLN A 70 -11.91 22.19 9.34
N GLY A 71 -11.97 23.40 8.78
CA GLY A 71 -12.14 24.64 9.52
C GLY A 71 -11.01 25.65 9.29
N ALA A 72 -10.99 26.31 8.13
CA ALA A 72 -10.44 27.65 7.96
C ALA A 72 -10.95 28.26 6.64
N GLN A 73 -12.24 28.60 6.59
CA GLN A 73 -12.66 29.76 5.80
C GLN A 73 -12.49 30.97 6.73
N ALA A 74 -11.36 31.65 6.63
CA ALA A 74 -11.26 33.01 7.14
C ALA A 74 -12.04 33.90 6.16
N LYS A 75 -13.18 34.43 6.60
CA LYS A 75 -13.81 35.56 5.91
C LYS A 75 -12.84 36.73 6.00
N GLU A 76 -12.43 37.25 4.85
CA GLU A 76 -11.81 38.56 4.73
C GLU A 76 -12.82 39.60 5.24
N GLY A 77 -12.41 40.39 6.22
CA GLY A 77 -13.13 41.59 6.63
C GLY A 77 -12.93 42.67 5.58
N SER A 78 -14.00 43.09 4.93
CA SER A 78 -14.04 44.37 4.23
C SER A 78 -14.30 45.46 5.26
N GLY A 79 -13.47 46.51 5.22
CA GLY A 79 -13.86 47.83 5.71
C GLY A 79 -14.92 48.47 4.83
#